data_AF-A0A2N3XW47-F1
#
_entry.id   AF-A0A2N3XW47-F1
#
_cell.length_a   1.000
_cell.length_b   1.000
_cell.length_c   1.000
_cell.angle_alpha   90.00
_cell.angle_beta   90.00
_cell.angle_gamma   90.00
#
_symmetry.space_group_name_H-M   'P 1'
#
loop_
_entity.id
_entity.type
_entity.pdbx_description
1 polymer ?
#
loop_
_entity_poly.entity_id
_entity_poly.type
_entity_poly.pdbx_seq_one_letter_code
_entity_poly.pdbx_strand_id
1 'polypeptide(L)'
;MRDLAHRVPDDGKHFTVDAHMGPDGRIDVGGRSYSPDEFADVLRRSGWDGESPIRLVSCDSGDFASDLAKKLDVDVTAPRGLAWTDTNGNVFAGSRAPDGGPTWPPDGGWDTHHPDGSNSPASDDAFHPSKNGEDPGDRPDDAEARDVPEPEYPTGMTREQKLQDQDYVDHHYTSYTREDGKEVIAVNPNRSPDLDGEEPPPIRRKRDENGPVTDEDGNPVYEENPKTKRKGESPEFADPKEWEYGEGHPKPAEDVPPSQDATPDGESSSGDGNPDLDDQDHPSTQDWREESLHKIDEAIEECRARMDERDAAKDEYREGSPEYNQTLGKVSSQSETFGEVVSDHAQKEKLEADFNEPGSNENTLHPSTTPDGRDYIEIKDSDGNVVGTAEQRQPPGAGSGKFDSVWEVKDLRTTPPETRYDVIEAKAPHAPRASRELPDGRYVQQCRRDYLEDVIKNLKQHDAGTPEHQLGKDLQRALDEERLHYEELRAKDPRKEDAPDGADGGTAENGENTGKTVDVYDGWVRKPVNLYDDED
;
A
#
# COMPACT_ATOMS: atom_id res chain seq x y z
N MET A 1 -4.07 14.95 1.86
CA MET A 1 -4.72 15.15 3.18
C MET A 1 -4.11 16.25 4.07
N ARG A 2 -2.97 16.88 3.78
CA ARG A 2 -2.37 17.93 4.66
C ARG A 2 -3.12 19.28 4.76
N ASP A 3 -4.21 19.49 4.03
CA ASP A 3 -4.89 20.79 3.92
C ASP A 3 -5.84 21.05 5.12
N LEU A 4 -6.51 20.01 5.65
CA LEU A 4 -7.62 20.18 6.59
C LEU A 4 -7.19 20.55 8.02
N ALA A 5 -6.06 20.04 8.53
CA ALA A 5 -5.49 20.49 9.82
C ALA A 5 -5.28 22.00 9.88
N HIS A 6 -4.95 22.64 8.76
CA HIS A 6 -4.74 24.09 8.67
C HIS A 6 -6.04 24.89 8.57
N ARG A 7 -7.15 24.24 8.19
CA ARG A 7 -8.48 24.88 8.14
C ARG A 7 -9.15 24.89 9.51
N VAL A 8 -8.84 23.91 10.36
CA VAL A 8 -9.32 23.92 11.75
C VAL A 8 -8.76 25.16 12.44
N PRO A 9 -9.61 26.08 12.95
CA PRO A 9 -9.13 27.28 13.60
C PRO A 9 -8.17 26.96 14.74
N ASP A 10 -7.04 27.66 14.76
CA ASP A 10 -6.12 27.64 15.91
C ASP A 10 -6.88 28.20 17.13
N ASP A 11 -6.95 27.40 18.19
CA ASP A 11 -7.56 27.80 19.45
C ASP A 11 -6.55 28.41 20.43
N GLY A 12 -5.29 28.57 19.99
CA GLY A 12 -4.18 29.13 20.77
C GLY A 12 -3.73 28.25 21.92
N LYS A 13 -4.23 27.02 22.02
CA LYS A 13 -3.94 26.07 23.11
C LYS A 13 -3.42 24.74 22.59
N HIS A 14 -3.99 24.20 21.51
CA HIS A 14 -3.67 22.85 21.05
C HIS A 14 -2.87 22.86 19.74
N PHE A 15 -1.89 21.95 19.66
CA PHE A 15 -1.32 21.56 18.38
C PHE A 15 -2.26 20.57 17.69
N THR A 16 -2.74 20.93 16.51
CA THR A 16 -3.78 20.15 15.81
C THR A 16 -3.16 19.12 14.88
N VAL A 17 -3.61 17.88 15.03
CA VAL A 17 -3.28 16.76 14.18
C VAL A 17 -4.56 16.30 13.49
N ASP A 18 -4.53 16.27 12.16
CA ASP A 18 -5.58 15.66 11.32
C ASP A 18 -5.04 14.36 10.76
N ALA A 19 -5.78 13.28 10.98
CA ALA A 19 -5.31 11.94 10.69
C ALA A 19 -6.47 10.94 10.57
N HIS A 20 -6.17 9.79 9.98
CA HIS A 20 -7.10 8.67 9.92
C HIS A 20 -6.64 7.53 10.83
N MET A 21 -7.58 6.83 11.45
CA MET A 21 -7.26 5.61 12.19
C MET A 21 -7.32 4.42 11.24
N GLY A 22 -6.22 3.68 11.14
CA GLY A 22 -6.14 2.42 10.43
C GLY A 22 -6.82 1.30 11.23
N PRO A 23 -7.25 0.21 10.56
CA PRO A 23 -7.90 -0.93 11.20
C PRO A 23 -6.98 -1.70 12.15
N ASP A 24 -5.67 -1.50 12.04
CA ASP A 24 -4.61 -2.05 12.87
C ASP A 24 -4.34 -1.23 14.15
N GLY A 25 -5.13 -0.17 14.40
CA GLY A 25 -4.97 0.72 15.55
C GLY A 25 -3.79 1.69 15.41
N ARG A 26 -3.26 1.86 14.20
CA ARG A 26 -2.22 2.84 13.87
C ARG A 26 -2.83 4.05 13.20
N ILE A 27 -2.12 5.17 13.23
CA ILE A 27 -2.61 6.42 12.66
C ILE A 27 -1.97 6.70 11.31
N ASP A 28 -2.79 7.01 10.31
CA ASP A 28 -2.38 7.36 8.96
C ASP A 28 -2.30 8.88 8.79
N VAL A 29 -1.08 9.37 8.55
CA VAL A 29 -0.81 10.79 8.30
C VAL A 29 0.05 10.93 7.06
N GLY A 30 -0.52 11.54 6.02
CA GLY A 30 0.21 11.79 4.77
C GLY A 30 0.64 10.51 4.04
N GLY A 31 -0.23 9.49 4.04
CA GLY A 31 0.01 8.22 3.33
C GLY A 31 0.97 7.27 4.05
N ARG A 32 1.23 7.49 5.34
CA ARG A 32 2.07 6.62 6.17
C ARG A 32 1.35 6.30 7.47
N SER A 33 1.43 5.03 7.88
CA SER A 33 0.87 4.51 9.12
C SER A 33 1.91 4.55 10.25
N TYR A 34 1.52 5.04 11.42
CA TYR A 34 2.37 5.21 12.59
C TYR A 34 1.75 4.60 13.85
N SER A 35 2.55 3.88 14.64
CA SER A 35 2.20 3.58 16.04
C SER A 35 2.25 4.86 16.90
N PRO A 36 1.70 4.85 18.13
CA PRO A 36 1.85 5.98 19.05
C PRO A 36 3.31 6.39 19.28
N ASP A 37 4.23 5.42 19.34
CA ASP A 37 5.67 5.66 19.53
C ASP A 37 6.30 6.36 18.33
N GLU A 38 6.08 5.84 17.12
CA GLU A 38 6.62 6.43 15.90
C GLU A 38 6.01 7.80 15.65
N PHE A 39 4.72 7.97 15.94
CA PHE A 39 4.03 9.23 15.74
C PHE A 39 4.50 10.29 16.74
N ALA A 40 4.79 9.91 17.99
CA ALA A 40 5.41 10.81 18.96
C ALA A 40 6.76 11.35 18.45
N ASP A 41 7.57 10.51 17.83
CA ASP A 41 8.83 10.92 17.22
C ASP A 41 8.66 11.82 15.99
N VAL A 42 7.62 11.57 15.19
CA VAL A 42 7.24 12.47 14.09
C VAL A 42 6.84 13.85 14.63
N LEU A 43 6.02 13.91 15.70
CA LEU A 43 5.59 15.16 16.31
C LEU A 43 6.76 15.94 16.90
N ARG A 44 7.71 15.30 17.59
CA ARG A 44 8.92 15.95 18.11
C ARG A 44 9.80 16.58 17.05
N ARG A 45 9.77 16.03 15.83
CA ARG A 45 10.49 16.55 14.66
C ARG A 45 9.63 17.49 13.81
N SER A 46 8.38 17.69 14.19
CA SER A 46 7.47 18.60 13.51
C SER A 46 7.65 20.03 14.03
N GLY A 47 6.78 20.95 13.58
CA GLY A 47 6.71 22.32 14.12
C GLY A 47 6.04 22.42 15.50
N TRP A 48 5.72 21.29 16.15
CA TRP A 48 5.21 21.27 17.52
C TRP A 48 6.29 21.70 18.52
N ASP A 49 5.89 22.45 19.54
CA ASP A 49 6.78 23.06 20.53
C ASP A 49 7.25 22.09 21.63
N GLY A 50 6.70 20.89 21.69
CA GLY A 50 7.00 19.90 22.71
C GLY A 50 6.21 20.05 24.01
N GLU A 51 5.35 21.06 24.12
CA GLU A 51 4.65 21.41 25.37
C GLU A 51 3.14 21.61 25.19
N SER A 52 2.72 22.09 24.01
CA SER A 52 1.31 22.32 23.70
C SER A 52 0.54 20.99 23.68
N PRO A 53 -0.62 20.89 24.37
CA PRO A 53 -1.52 19.75 24.26
C PRO A 53 -1.87 19.43 22.81
N ILE A 54 -2.11 18.15 22.48
CA ILE A 54 -2.47 17.72 21.13
C ILE A 54 -3.99 17.68 20.98
N ARG A 55 -4.51 18.26 19.91
CA ARG A 55 -5.89 18.03 19.42
C ARG A 55 -5.82 17.01 18.29
N LEU A 56 -6.27 15.78 18.57
CA LEU A 56 -6.25 14.68 17.62
C LEU A 56 -7.61 14.56 16.93
N VAL A 57 -7.68 15.00 15.67
CA VAL A 57 -8.85 14.89 14.81
C VAL A 57 -8.74 13.58 14.03
N SER A 58 -9.16 12.48 14.66
CA SER A 58 -9.19 11.14 14.07
C SER A 58 -10.33 10.34 14.69
N CYS A 59 -11.08 9.60 13.87
CA CYS A 59 -12.12 8.70 14.35
C CYS A 59 -11.55 7.61 15.27
N ASP A 60 -12.34 7.19 16.27
CA ASP A 60 -12.08 6.03 17.15
C ASP A 60 -10.68 6.00 17.78
N SER A 61 -10.13 7.18 18.09
CA SER A 61 -8.72 7.34 18.43
C SER A 61 -8.40 7.36 19.93
N GLY A 62 -9.33 6.98 20.80
CA GLY A 62 -9.17 7.08 22.26
C GLY A 62 -7.98 6.29 22.84
N ASP A 63 -7.81 5.04 22.42
CA ASP A 63 -6.68 4.21 22.91
C ASP A 63 -5.33 4.74 22.38
N PHE A 64 -5.30 5.11 21.10
CA PHE A 64 -4.13 5.74 20.49
C PHE A 64 -3.76 7.06 21.19
N ALA A 65 -4.76 7.90 21.49
CA ALA A 65 -4.59 9.16 22.21
C ALA A 65 -4.05 8.96 23.64
N SER A 66 -4.55 7.94 24.35
CA SER A 66 -4.06 7.55 25.67
C SER A 66 -2.58 7.18 25.65
N ASP A 67 -2.17 6.38 24.68
CA ASP A 67 -0.76 5.98 24.57
C ASP A 67 0.12 7.13 24.09
N LEU A 68 -0.34 7.92 23.12
CA LEU A 68 0.37 9.10 22.65
C LEU A 68 0.60 10.12 23.78
N ALA A 69 -0.39 10.35 24.64
CA ALA A 69 -0.27 11.24 25.80
C ALA A 69 0.87 10.81 26.75
N LYS A 70 0.96 9.52 27.05
CA LYS A 70 2.05 8.95 27.88
C LYS A 70 3.41 9.11 27.19
N LYS A 71 3.47 8.94 25.87
CA LYS A 71 4.73 9.04 25.12
C LYS A 71 5.23 10.47 25.02
N LEU A 72 4.33 11.42 24.83
CA LEU A 72 4.67 12.83 24.67
C LEU A 72 4.79 13.60 25.99
N ASP A 73 4.25 13.05 27.08
CA ASP A 73 4.13 13.73 28.37
C ASP A 73 3.31 15.03 28.31
N VAL A 74 2.30 15.05 27.42
CA VAL A 74 1.29 16.13 27.31
C VAL A 74 -0.12 15.56 27.17
N ASP A 75 -1.13 16.39 27.43
CA ASP A 75 -2.53 16.03 27.22
C ASP A 75 -2.83 15.82 25.72
N VAL A 76 -3.65 14.82 25.40
CA VAL A 76 -4.17 14.56 24.04
C VAL A 76 -5.69 14.54 24.07
N THR A 77 -6.34 15.46 23.37
CA THR A 77 -7.80 15.55 23.24
C THR A 77 -8.25 14.87 21.95
N ALA A 78 -9.15 13.89 22.06
CA ALA A 78 -9.64 13.06 20.96
C ALA A 78 -11.18 12.93 20.99
N PRO A 79 -11.84 12.69 19.84
CA PRO A 79 -13.29 12.53 19.79
C PRO A 79 -13.73 11.16 20.33
N ARG A 80 -14.93 11.11 20.90
CA ARG A 80 -15.67 9.88 21.17
C ARG A 80 -16.38 9.47 19.89
N GLY A 81 -15.86 8.44 19.22
CA GLY A 81 -16.40 7.94 17.96
C GLY A 81 -15.89 8.72 16.75
N LEU A 82 -16.78 9.06 15.81
CA LEU A 82 -16.40 9.70 14.55
C LEU A 82 -16.10 11.18 14.74
N ALA A 83 -14.98 11.62 14.15
CA ALA A 83 -14.64 13.03 13.97
C ALA A 83 -15.13 13.49 12.60
N TRP A 84 -15.80 14.63 12.55
CA TRP A 84 -16.26 15.26 11.32
C TRP A 84 -15.57 16.60 11.13
N THR A 85 -15.33 16.98 9.88
CA THR A 85 -14.91 18.32 9.53
C THR A 85 -15.64 18.81 8.30
N ASP A 86 -16.06 20.08 8.30
CA ASP A 86 -16.63 20.73 7.12
C ASP A 86 -15.60 21.61 6.38
N THR A 87 -15.97 22.19 5.23
CA THR A 87 -15.05 23.05 4.47
C THR A 87 -14.67 24.34 5.20
N ASN A 88 -15.42 24.75 6.21
CA ASN A 88 -15.14 25.90 7.07
C ASN A 88 -14.17 25.58 8.21
N GLY A 89 -13.72 24.33 8.33
CA GLY A 89 -12.82 23.88 9.39
C GLY A 89 -13.51 23.69 10.74
N ASN A 90 -14.85 23.61 10.77
CA ASN A 90 -15.55 23.23 11.99
C ASN A 90 -15.28 21.76 12.29
N VAL A 91 -14.93 21.46 13.54
CA VAL A 91 -14.65 20.10 14.00
C VAL A 91 -15.64 19.72 15.09
N PHE A 92 -16.29 18.59 14.91
CA PHE A 92 -17.26 18.05 15.85
C PHE A 92 -17.26 16.53 15.83
N ALA A 93 -17.70 15.92 16.93
CA ALA A 93 -17.81 14.49 17.12
C ALA A 93 -19.28 14.09 17.04
N GLY A 94 -19.62 13.04 16.31
CA GLY A 94 -21.02 12.64 16.18
C GLY A 94 -21.18 11.35 15.41
N SER A 95 -22.30 10.69 15.64
CA SER A 95 -22.67 9.48 14.92
C SER A 95 -22.97 9.78 13.45
N ARG A 96 -22.92 8.75 12.59
CA ARG A 96 -23.37 8.84 11.20
C ARG A 96 -24.90 8.73 11.14
N ALA A 97 -25.55 9.64 10.42
CA ALA A 97 -26.97 9.62 10.12
C ALA A 97 -27.27 8.68 8.93
N PRO A 98 -28.53 8.26 8.72
CA PRO A 98 -28.89 7.30 7.65
C PRO A 98 -28.57 7.75 6.22
N ASP A 99 -28.34 9.05 6.02
CA ASP A 99 -27.95 9.63 4.73
C ASP A 99 -26.41 9.70 4.54
N GLY A 100 -25.65 9.11 5.46
CA GLY A 100 -24.18 9.00 5.38
C GLY A 100 -23.41 10.17 5.97
N GLY A 101 -24.04 11.32 6.24
CA GLY A 101 -23.39 12.45 6.91
C GLY A 101 -23.58 12.43 8.44
N PRO A 102 -23.24 13.50 9.17
CA PRO A 102 -23.32 13.50 10.63
C PRO A 102 -24.75 13.61 11.17
N THR A 103 -25.01 13.02 12.33
CA THR A 103 -26.21 13.34 13.13
C THR A 103 -26.25 14.83 13.48
N TRP A 104 -27.46 15.40 13.54
CA TRP A 104 -27.63 16.82 13.84
C TRP A 104 -28.85 17.11 14.74
N PRO A 105 -28.70 17.87 15.85
CA PRO A 105 -27.43 18.33 16.44
C PRO A 105 -26.46 17.16 16.71
N PRO A 106 -25.15 17.39 16.62
CA PRO A 106 -24.18 16.31 16.75
C PRO A 106 -24.21 15.75 18.18
N ASP A 107 -24.11 14.43 18.29
CA ASP A 107 -24.42 13.66 19.51
C ASP A 107 -23.18 12.99 20.15
N GLY A 108 -21.98 13.29 19.66
CA GLY A 108 -20.72 12.81 20.21
C GLY A 108 -20.18 13.70 21.34
N GLY A 109 -18.89 13.53 21.65
CA GLY A 109 -18.17 14.36 22.61
C GLY A 109 -16.68 14.18 22.49
N TRP A 110 -15.91 14.85 23.34
CA TRP A 110 -14.45 14.77 23.35
C TRP A 110 -13.92 14.35 24.71
N ASP A 111 -12.84 13.58 24.73
CA ASP A 111 -12.10 13.21 25.94
C ASP A 111 -10.68 13.75 25.86
N THR A 112 -10.17 14.26 26.99
CA THR A 112 -8.76 14.58 27.17
C THR A 112 -8.09 13.42 27.88
N HIS A 113 -7.09 12.85 27.25
CA HIS A 113 -6.24 11.79 27.78
C HIS A 113 -4.98 12.40 28.39
N HIS A 114 -4.67 12.00 29.61
CA HIS A 114 -3.58 12.57 30.40
C HIS A 114 -2.34 11.64 30.38
N PRO A 115 -1.12 12.20 30.56
CA PRO A 115 0.11 11.41 30.61
C PRO A 115 0.15 10.33 31.70
N ASP A 116 -0.63 10.49 32.77
CA ASP A 116 -0.73 9.51 33.86
C ASP A 116 -1.64 8.32 33.53
N GLY A 117 -2.23 8.31 32.32
CA GLY A 117 -3.14 7.28 31.83
C GLY A 117 -4.60 7.47 32.25
N SER A 118 -4.94 8.53 32.98
CA SER A 118 -6.33 8.91 33.21
C SER A 118 -6.91 9.67 32.01
N ASN A 119 -8.24 9.80 31.95
CA ASN A 119 -8.91 10.68 31.01
C ASN A 119 -10.01 11.49 31.70
N SER A 120 -10.41 12.60 31.09
CA SER A 120 -11.50 13.44 31.53
C SER A 120 -12.32 13.95 30.35
N PRO A 121 -13.65 14.11 30.49
CA PRO A 121 -14.46 14.78 29.48
C PRO A 121 -13.92 16.16 29.14
N ALA A 122 -13.65 16.41 27.86
CA ALA A 122 -13.14 17.68 27.36
C ALA A 122 -14.28 18.64 26.98
N SER A 123 -15.40 18.09 26.52
CA SER A 123 -16.62 18.82 26.20
C SER A 123 -17.87 18.03 26.61
N ASP A 124 -18.93 18.75 26.97
CA ASP A 124 -20.26 18.20 27.23
C ASP A 124 -21.13 18.18 25.97
N ASP A 125 -20.68 18.87 24.92
CA ASP A 125 -21.25 18.85 23.58
C ASP A 125 -20.29 18.19 22.59
N ALA A 126 -20.83 17.86 21.42
CA ALA A 126 -20.10 17.26 20.32
C ALA A 126 -18.98 18.15 19.76
N PHE A 127 -18.92 19.42 20.13
CA PHE A 127 -17.88 20.33 19.65
C PHE A 127 -16.60 20.18 20.45
N HIS A 128 -15.47 20.39 19.79
CA HIS A 128 -14.19 20.47 20.48
C HIS A 128 -14.26 21.57 21.59
N PRO A 129 -13.58 21.42 22.75
CA PRO A 129 -13.63 22.33 23.90
C PRO A 129 -13.61 23.84 23.59
N SER A 130 -12.93 24.23 22.53
CA SER A 130 -12.85 25.62 22.04
C SER A 130 -14.19 26.21 21.59
N LYS A 131 -15.22 25.39 21.36
CA LYS A 131 -16.59 25.78 20.95
C LYS A 131 -17.68 25.20 21.85
N ASN A 132 -17.32 24.73 23.05
CA ASN A 132 -18.27 24.09 23.96
C ASN A 132 -19.39 25.06 24.38
N GLY A 133 -20.65 24.64 24.19
CA GLY A 133 -21.86 25.36 24.50
C GLY A 133 -22.33 26.33 23.41
N GLU A 134 -21.67 26.36 22.25
CA GLU A 134 -22.12 27.14 21.10
C GLU A 134 -23.38 26.51 20.46
N ASP A 135 -24.24 27.35 19.87
CA ASP A 135 -25.36 26.86 19.08
C ASP A 135 -24.80 26.14 17.83
N PRO A 136 -25.09 24.85 17.62
CA PRO A 136 -24.59 24.11 16.47
C PRO A 136 -24.95 24.80 15.14
N GLY A 137 -26.09 25.50 15.09
CA GLY A 137 -26.62 26.05 13.84
C GLY A 137 -27.25 24.98 12.96
N ASP A 138 -27.25 25.20 11.64
CA ASP A 138 -27.74 24.22 10.67
C ASP A 138 -26.68 23.16 10.37
N ARG A 139 -27.13 21.95 10.00
CA ARG A 139 -26.24 20.84 9.64
C ARG A 139 -25.38 21.23 8.44
N PRO A 140 -24.05 21.07 8.49
CA PRO A 140 -23.20 21.27 7.31
C PRO A 140 -23.48 20.19 6.26
N ASP A 141 -23.72 20.62 5.02
CA ASP A 141 -24.00 19.74 3.87
C ASP A 141 -22.73 19.07 3.33
N ASP A 142 -21.56 19.57 3.73
CA ASP A 142 -20.22 19.25 3.23
C ASP A 142 -19.30 18.66 4.30
N ALA A 143 -19.88 18.19 5.42
CA ALA A 143 -19.12 17.55 6.47
C ALA A 143 -18.70 16.13 6.08
N GLU A 144 -17.41 15.86 6.20
CA GLU A 144 -16.81 14.55 5.94
C GLU A 144 -16.28 13.94 7.25
N ALA A 145 -16.49 12.64 7.42
CA ALA A 145 -15.93 11.89 8.53
C ALA A 145 -14.44 11.59 8.28
N ARG A 146 -13.69 11.36 9.36
CA ARG A 146 -12.27 10.97 9.32
C ARG A 146 -12.05 9.46 9.36
N ASP A 147 -13.05 8.66 9.01
CA ASP A 147 -12.83 7.24 8.79
C ASP A 147 -12.21 6.97 7.41
N VAL A 148 -11.69 5.77 7.22
CA VAL A 148 -11.42 5.21 5.88
C VAL A 148 -12.74 5.28 5.10
N PRO A 149 -12.76 5.69 3.81
CA PRO A 149 -13.99 5.72 3.03
C PRO A 149 -14.76 4.41 3.21
N GLU A 150 -16.03 4.52 3.59
CA GLU A 150 -16.90 3.35 3.76
C GLU A 150 -16.90 2.58 2.42
N PRO A 151 -16.48 1.30 2.39
CA PRO A 151 -16.67 0.49 1.21
C PRO A 151 -18.17 0.47 0.91
N GLU A 152 -18.54 0.78 -0.33
CA GLU A 152 -19.92 0.69 -0.80
C GLU A 152 -20.32 -0.78 -0.97
N TYR A 153 -20.53 -1.53 0.11
CA TYR A 153 -21.16 -2.84 0.00
C TYR A 153 -22.69 -2.67 -0.17
N PRO A 154 -23.33 -3.41 -1.10
CA PRO A 154 -24.76 -3.25 -1.38
C PRO A 154 -25.65 -3.54 -0.15
N THR A 155 -26.65 -2.69 0.08
CA THR A 155 -27.72 -2.93 1.08
C THR A 155 -28.69 -4.03 0.62
N GLY A 156 -29.34 -4.69 1.57
CA GLY A 156 -30.33 -5.74 1.29
C GLY A 156 -29.76 -7.11 0.91
N MET A 157 -28.45 -7.33 1.09
CA MET A 157 -27.83 -8.64 0.97
C MET A 157 -28.26 -9.58 2.12
N THR A 158 -28.38 -10.88 1.84
CA THR A 158 -28.53 -11.88 2.91
C THR A 158 -27.24 -11.99 3.71
N ARG A 159 -27.31 -12.52 4.94
CA ARG A 159 -26.12 -12.72 5.78
C ARG A 159 -25.06 -13.58 5.09
N GLU A 160 -25.48 -14.64 4.40
CA GLU A 160 -24.56 -15.48 3.64
C GLU A 160 -23.86 -14.69 2.53
N GLN A 161 -24.58 -13.82 1.82
CA GLN A 161 -24.00 -12.97 0.77
C GLN A 161 -23.00 -11.97 1.36
N LYS A 162 -23.34 -11.33 2.48
CA LYS A 162 -22.42 -10.44 3.21
C LYS A 162 -21.14 -11.14 3.63
N LEU A 163 -21.20 -12.41 4.03
CA LEU A 163 -20.01 -13.18 4.41
C LEU A 163 -19.20 -13.73 3.22
N GLN A 164 -19.72 -13.65 2.00
CA GLN A 164 -18.94 -13.88 0.77
C GLN A 164 -18.37 -12.58 0.19
N ASP A 165 -18.82 -11.43 0.68
CA ASP A 165 -18.32 -10.13 0.28
C ASP A 165 -17.09 -9.79 1.13
N GLN A 166 -15.92 -9.77 0.50
CA GLN A 166 -14.65 -9.57 1.21
C GLN A 166 -14.55 -8.16 1.80
N ASP A 167 -15.10 -7.15 1.12
CA ASP A 167 -15.14 -5.77 1.63
C ASP A 167 -16.01 -5.67 2.88
N TYR A 168 -17.15 -6.37 2.91
CA TYR A 168 -17.97 -6.47 4.12
C TYR A 168 -17.20 -7.14 5.25
N VAL A 169 -16.48 -8.24 4.98
CA VAL A 169 -15.74 -8.96 6.01
C VAL A 169 -14.60 -8.11 6.58
N ASP A 170 -13.82 -7.46 5.72
CA ASP A 170 -12.70 -6.61 6.13
C ASP A 170 -13.17 -5.35 6.88
N HIS A 171 -14.37 -4.87 6.55
CA HIS A 171 -14.97 -3.74 7.25
C HIS A 171 -15.51 -4.12 8.64
N HIS A 172 -16.21 -5.26 8.77
CA HIS A 172 -16.96 -5.61 9.98
C HIS A 172 -16.21 -6.52 10.95
N TYR A 173 -15.08 -7.10 10.56
CA TYR A 173 -14.36 -8.06 11.38
C TYR A 173 -12.89 -7.70 11.50
N THR A 174 -12.33 -7.97 12.68
CA THR A 174 -10.89 -7.92 12.92
C THR A 174 -10.37 -9.33 13.16
N SER A 175 -9.19 -9.63 12.61
CA SER A 175 -8.49 -10.88 12.87
C SER A 175 -7.22 -10.62 13.69
N TYR A 176 -6.97 -11.44 14.69
CA TYR A 176 -5.75 -11.36 15.48
C TYR A 176 -5.30 -12.74 15.93
N THR A 177 -3.99 -12.91 16.11
CA THR A 177 -3.41 -14.16 16.61
C THR A 177 -3.23 -14.07 18.11
N ARG A 178 -3.82 -15.01 18.86
CA ARG A 178 -3.63 -15.12 20.30
C ARG A 178 -2.24 -15.66 20.64
N GLU A 179 -1.81 -15.49 21.89
CA GLU A 179 -0.53 -16.01 22.42
C GLU A 179 -0.33 -17.51 22.19
N ASP A 180 -1.42 -18.29 22.07
CA ASP A 180 -1.37 -19.73 21.76
C ASP A 180 -1.26 -20.05 20.27
N GLY A 181 -1.01 -19.03 19.43
CA GLY A 181 -0.88 -19.13 17.98
C GLY A 181 -2.20 -19.31 17.24
N LYS A 182 -3.36 -19.20 17.92
CA LYS A 182 -4.66 -19.34 17.28
C LYS A 182 -5.17 -18.00 16.77
N GLU A 183 -5.46 -17.94 15.48
CA GLU A 183 -6.20 -16.87 14.84
C GLU A 183 -7.64 -16.80 15.40
N VAL A 184 -8.06 -15.62 15.81
CA VAL A 184 -9.42 -15.30 16.26
C VAL A 184 -9.96 -14.20 15.38
N ILE A 185 -11.18 -14.39 14.90
CA ILE A 185 -11.94 -13.38 14.16
C ILE A 185 -13.03 -12.87 15.09
N ALA A 186 -13.04 -11.56 15.33
CA ALA A 186 -14.01 -10.89 16.18
C ALA A 186 -14.75 -9.82 15.38
N VAL A 187 -16.02 -9.59 15.72
CA VAL A 187 -16.77 -8.45 15.19
C VAL A 187 -16.07 -7.18 15.65
N ASN A 188 -15.83 -6.25 14.72
CA ASN A 188 -15.27 -4.95 15.03
C ASN A 188 -16.35 -4.09 15.71
N PRO A 189 -16.22 -3.77 17.02
CA PRO A 189 -17.26 -3.05 17.76
C PRO A 189 -17.47 -1.63 17.25
N ASN A 190 -16.48 -1.05 16.55
CA ASN A 190 -16.54 0.33 16.04
C ASN A 190 -17.21 0.41 14.65
N ARG A 191 -17.43 -0.75 14.00
CA ARG A 191 -18.01 -0.83 12.65
C ARG A 191 -19.39 -1.50 12.63
N SER A 192 -19.93 -1.84 13.80
CA SER A 192 -21.28 -2.39 13.95
C SER A 192 -22.26 -1.31 14.42
N PRO A 193 -23.54 -1.31 13.98
CA PRO A 193 -24.17 -2.25 13.04
C PRO A 193 -23.82 -1.96 11.57
N ASP A 194 -24.11 -2.90 10.67
CA ASP A 194 -23.94 -2.73 9.22
C ASP A 194 -24.91 -1.71 8.58
N LEU A 195 -24.76 -1.44 7.28
CA LEU A 195 -25.61 -0.50 6.52
C LEU A 195 -27.11 -0.87 6.52
N ASP A 196 -27.48 -2.12 6.82
CA ASP A 196 -28.88 -2.55 6.98
C ASP A 196 -29.36 -2.44 8.45
N GLY A 197 -28.51 -1.97 9.36
CA GLY A 197 -28.78 -1.87 10.79
C GLY A 197 -28.71 -3.22 11.53
N GLU A 198 -28.13 -4.27 10.92
CA GLU A 198 -27.94 -5.56 11.57
C GLU A 198 -26.58 -5.64 12.28
N GLU A 199 -26.54 -6.29 13.46
CA GLU A 199 -25.26 -6.65 14.09
C GLU A 199 -24.59 -7.79 13.28
N PRO A 200 -23.33 -7.62 12.83
CA PRO A 200 -22.61 -8.68 12.14
C PRO A 200 -22.54 -9.95 13.00
N PRO A 201 -22.88 -11.13 12.46
CA PRO A 201 -22.83 -12.37 13.24
C PRO A 201 -21.38 -12.76 13.52
N PRO A 202 -21.05 -13.38 14.66
CA PRO A 202 -19.71 -13.96 14.85
C PRO A 202 -19.44 -15.04 13.79
N ILE A 203 -18.28 -14.97 13.14
CA ILE A 203 -17.89 -15.87 12.05
C ILE A 203 -16.69 -16.75 12.40
N ARG A 204 -16.40 -17.68 11.50
CA ARG A 204 -15.15 -18.46 11.45
C ARG A 204 -14.79 -18.73 10.00
N ARG A 205 -13.50 -18.94 9.71
CA ARG A 205 -13.08 -19.47 8.42
C ARG A 205 -13.67 -20.86 8.20
N LYS A 206 -14.28 -21.06 7.05
CA LYS A 206 -14.77 -22.36 6.59
C LYS A 206 -13.56 -23.27 6.34
N ARG A 207 -13.67 -24.52 6.77
CA ARG A 207 -12.63 -25.54 6.58
C ARG A 207 -13.27 -26.82 6.06
N ASP A 208 -12.58 -27.48 5.14
CA ASP A 208 -12.92 -28.82 4.65
C ASP A 208 -11.82 -29.82 5.01
N GLU A 209 -11.84 -31.00 4.39
CA GLU A 209 -10.85 -32.06 4.61
C GLU A 209 -9.43 -31.71 4.13
N ASN A 210 -9.30 -30.70 3.26
CA ASN A 210 -8.04 -30.26 2.65
C ASN A 210 -7.48 -28.99 3.29
N GLY A 211 -8.27 -28.23 4.05
CA GLY A 211 -7.79 -27.05 4.77
C GLY A 211 -8.81 -25.93 4.86
N PRO A 212 -8.36 -24.68 5.03
CA PRO A 212 -9.20 -23.49 4.82
C PRO A 212 -9.79 -23.51 3.41
N VAL A 213 -11.10 -23.26 3.31
CA VAL A 213 -11.77 -23.11 2.02
C VAL A 213 -11.55 -21.69 1.52
N THR A 214 -11.17 -21.55 0.26
CA THR A 214 -11.11 -20.26 -0.44
C THR A 214 -12.15 -20.23 -1.57
N ASP A 215 -12.55 -19.03 -1.99
CA ASP A 215 -13.39 -18.84 -3.17
C ASP A 215 -12.57 -18.94 -4.47
N GLU A 216 -13.20 -18.62 -5.60
CA GLU A 216 -12.58 -18.67 -6.93
C GLU A 216 -11.42 -17.67 -7.08
N ASP A 217 -11.42 -16.60 -6.29
CA ASP A 217 -10.40 -15.54 -6.27
C ASP A 217 -9.29 -15.81 -5.23
N GLY A 218 -9.39 -16.92 -4.48
CA GLY A 218 -8.43 -17.30 -3.44
C GLY A 218 -8.66 -16.62 -2.09
N ASN A 219 -9.75 -15.88 -1.91
CA ASN A 219 -10.09 -15.26 -0.65
C ASN A 219 -10.65 -16.30 0.33
N PRO A 220 -10.40 -16.16 1.65
CA PRO A 220 -10.93 -17.10 2.62
C PRO A 220 -12.46 -17.05 2.66
N VAL A 221 -13.11 -18.21 2.59
CA VAL A 221 -14.56 -18.30 2.75
C VAL A 221 -14.91 -18.32 4.23
N TYR A 222 -15.83 -17.45 4.65
CA TYR A 222 -16.33 -17.40 6.02
C TYR A 222 -17.71 -18.04 6.16
N GLU A 223 -18.00 -18.55 7.35
CA GLU A 223 -19.33 -19.02 7.74
C GLU A 223 -19.67 -18.54 9.14
N GLU A 224 -20.97 -18.35 9.43
CA GLU A 224 -21.43 -18.04 10.78
C GLU A 224 -20.93 -19.11 11.75
N ASN A 225 -20.43 -18.69 12.92
CA ASN A 225 -20.00 -19.60 13.95
C ASN A 225 -21.24 -20.14 14.72
N PRO A 226 -21.66 -21.40 14.53
CA PRO A 226 -22.91 -21.89 15.09
C PRO A 226 -22.87 -22.02 16.62
N LYS A 227 -21.69 -21.95 17.24
CA LYS A 227 -21.49 -22.17 18.68
C LYS A 227 -21.80 -20.96 19.56
N THR A 228 -22.13 -19.82 18.98
CA THR A 228 -22.38 -18.55 19.69
C THR A 228 -23.86 -18.17 19.78
N LYS A 229 -24.80 -19.00 19.28
CA LYS A 229 -26.24 -18.75 19.50
C LYS A 229 -26.48 -18.52 20.99
N ARG A 230 -26.86 -17.28 21.32
CA ARG A 230 -27.00 -16.71 22.67
C ARG A 230 -27.53 -17.75 23.67
N LYS A 231 -26.65 -18.25 24.53
CA LYS A 231 -27.03 -19.07 25.70
C LYS A 231 -27.57 -18.14 26.78
N GLY A 232 -28.84 -17.76 26.64
CA GLY A 232 -29.62 -17.08 27.68
C GLY A 232 -30.00 -17.98 28.86
N GLU A 233 -29.11 -18.87 29.28
CA GLU A 233 -29.27 -19.71 30.47
C GLU A 233 -27.91 -19.85 31.15
N SER A 234 -27.70 -19.09 32.23
CA SER A 234 -26.60 -19.28 33.17
C SER A 234 -26.66 -20.68 33.78
N PRO A 235 -25.53 -21.40 33.83
CA PRO A 235 -25.28 -22.30 34.93
C PRO A 235 -24.18 -21.72 35.81
N GLU A 236 -24.49 -21.73 37.09
CA GLU A 236 -23.60 -21.49 38.22
C GLU A 236 -22.27 -22.23 38.07
N PHE A 237 -21.23 -21.61 38.62
CA PHE A 237 -19.92 -22.20 38.87
C PHE A 237 -20.06 -23.60 39.46
N ALA A 238 -19.55 -24.60 38.75
CA ALA A 238 -19.25 -25.92 39.29
C ALA A 238 -17.73 -26.17 39.24
N ASP A 239 -17.22 -26.56 40.40
CA ASP A 239 -15.84 -26.90 40.80
C ASP A 239 -15.00 -27.70 39.77
N PRO A 240 -13.67 -27.47 39.68
CA PRO A 240 -12.79 -28.30 38.88
C PRO A 240 -12.35 -29.53 39.68
N LYS A 241 -12.83 -30.71 39.30
CA LYS A 241 -12.21 -31.98 39.71
C LYS A 241 -12.26 -33.05 38.62
N GLU A 242 -11.06 -33.59 38.40
CA GLU A 242 -10.73 -34.93 37.90
C GLU A 242 -11.10 -35.26 36.45
N TRP A 243 -10.09 -35.66 35.67
CA TRP A 243 -9.95 -36.96 34.97
C TRP A 243 -8.58 -36.91 34.26
N GLU A 244 -7.55 -37.51 34.86
CA GLU A 244 -7.07 -38.90 34.66
C GLU A 244 -6.59 -39.23 33.24
N TYR A 245 -5.32 -39.64 33.22
CA TYR A 245 -4.56 -40.17 32.09
C TYR A 245 -5.19 -41.44 31.51
N GLY A 246 -5.21 -41.55 30.19
CA GLY A 246 -5.47 -42.79 29.46
C GLY A 246 -4.55 -42.92 28.25
N GLU A 247 -3.56 -43.79 28.37
CA GLU A 247 -2.65 -44.24 27.30
C GLU A 247 -3.39 -44.97 26.17
N GLY A 248 -2.90 -44.86 24.94
CA GLY A 248 -3.36 -45.73 23.85
C GLY A 248 -2.89 -45.36 22.45
N HIS A 249 -1.64 -45.71 22.10
CA HIS A 249 -1.23 -45.84 20.70
C HIS A 249 -1.96 -47.00 20.01
N PRO A 250 -2.17 -46.92 18.68
CA PRO A 250 -1.78 -48.04 17.83
C PRO A 250 -0.89 -47.64 16.64
N LYS A 251 -0.09 -48.64 16.25
CA LYS A 251 0.93 -48.69 15.17
C LYS A 251 0.32 -48.86 13.77
N PRO A 252 1.12 -48.68 12.69
CA PRO A 252 0.65 -48.57 11.31
C PRO A 252 0.43 -49.95 10.67
N ALA A 253 -0.47 -50.00 9.67
CA ALA A 253 -0.63 -51.14 8.79
C ALA A 253 -0.12 -50.79 7.38
N GLU A 254 0.85 -51.59 6.96
CA GLU A 254 1.25 -51.83 5.58
C GLU A 254 0.09 -52.53 4.83
N ASP A 255 -0.07 -52.28 3.53
CA ASP A 255 -0.33 -53.32 2.52
C ASP A 255 -0.33 -52.71 1.11
N VAL A 256 0.59 -53.21 0.27
CA VAL A 256 0.62 -53.08 -1.19
C VAL A 256 0.16 -54.41 -1.77
N PRO A 257 -0.61 -54.42 -2.88
CA PRO A 257 -0.35 -55.40 -3.93
C PRO A 257 -0.37 -54.80 -5.36
N PRO A 258 0.07 -55.57 -6.38
CA PRO A 258 0.89 -55.06 -7.47
C PRO A 258 0.22 -54.93 -8.85
N SER A 259 0.87 -54.13 -9.70
CA SER A 259 1.03 -54.17 -11.17
C SER A 259 0.33 -55.26 -11.99
N GLN A 260 -0.27 -54.88 -13.14
CA GLN A 260 -0.11 -55.58 -14.42
C GLN A 260 -0.58 -54.77 -15.67
N ASP A 261 0.37 -54.58 -16.61
CA ASP A 261 0.34 -54.80 -18.07
C ASP A 261 -0.70 -54.17 -19.04
N ALA A 262 -0.11 -53.37 -19.95
CA ALA A 262 -0.03 -53.59 -21.42
C ALA A 262 -1.06 -53.01 -22.42
N THR A 263 -0.64 -51.90 -23.06
CA THR A 263 -0.54 -51.62 -24.52
C THR A 263 -1.83 -51.53 -25.39
N PRO A 264 -1.73 -51.21 -26.72
CA PRO A 264 -2.09 -49.90 -27.29
C PRO A 264 -3.20 -50.03 -28.36
N ASP A 265 -3.62 -48.90 -28.94
CA ASP A 265 -4.01 -48.72 -30.36
C ASP A 265 -5.18 -47.74 -30.54
N GLY A 266 -5.03 -46.89 -31.56
CA GLY A 266 -6.13 -46.32 -32.33
C GLY A 266 -6.64 -44.95 -31.85
N GLU A 267 -6.96 -43.97 -32.68
CA GLU A 267 -7.04 -43.86 -34.14
C GLU A 267 -6.96 -42.36 -34.48
N SER A 268 -6.34 -42.02 -35.61
CA SER A 268 -6.42 -40.68 -36.18
C SER A 268 -7.84 -40.39 -36.63
N SER A 269 -8.46 -39.36 -36.07
CA SER A 269 -9.70 -38.78 -36.59
C SER A 269 -9.40 -37.39 -37.13
N SER A 270 -9.18 -37.31 -38.44
CA SER A 270 -9.31 -36.11 -39.23
C SER A 270 -10.78 -35.68 -39.22
N GLY A 271 -11.10 -34.68 -38.41
CA GLY A 271 -12.41 -34.02 -38.34
C GLY A 271 -12.35 -32.65 -38.97
N ASP A 272 -13.18 -32.46 -39.99
CA ASP A 272 -13.35 -31.26 -40.80
C ASP A 272 -13.73 -30.00 -40.00
N GLY A 273 -13.04 -28.91 -40.34
CA GLY A 273 -13.47 -27.51 -40.37
C GLY A 273 -14.59 -27.07 -39.42
N ASN A 274 -14.18 -26.49 -38.29
CA ASN A 274 -14.96 -25.49 -37.58
C ASN A 274 -14.31 -24.13 -37.86
N PRO A 275 -15.01 -23.12 -38.43
CA PRO A 275 -14.41 -21.81 -38.66
C PRO A 275 -14.12 -21.14 -37.32
N ASP A 276 -12.88 -20.68 -37.20
CA ASP A 276 -12.26 -20.00 -36.06
C ASP A 276 -13.20 -19.01 -35.37
N LEU A 277 -13.44 -19.24 -34.08
CA LEU A 277 -14.08 -18.30 -33.16
C LEU A 277 -13.14 -17.89 -32.00
N ASP A 278 -11.87 -18.28 -32.05
CA ASP A 278 -10.88 -18.01 -30.99
C ASP A 278 -9.77 -17.02 -31.42
N ASP A 279 -9.84 -16.44 -32.61
CA ASP A 279 -9.08 -15.22 -32.94
C ASP A 279 -9.87 -14.01 -32.42
N GLN A 280 -10.03 -13.93 -31.09
CA GLN A 280 -10.30 -12.62 -30.50
C GLN A 280 -9.05 -11.77 -30.75
N ASP A 281 -9.25 -10.66 -31.45
CA ASP A 281 -8.31 -9.56 -31.66
C ASP A 281 -7.58 -9.20 -30.35
N HIS A 282 -6.55 -9.95 -29.98
CA HIS A 282 -5.52 -9.45 -29.10
C HIS A 282 -4.75 -8.45 -29.97
N PRO A 283 -4.89 -7.13 -29.76
CA PRO A 283 -4.26 -6.14 -30.61
C PRO A 283 -2.77 -6.48 -30.69
N SER A 284 -2.24 -6.63 -31.91
CA SER A 284 -0.82 -6.94 -32.08
C SER A 284 -0.01 -5.86 -31.39
N THR A 285 0.88 -6.28 -30.51
CA THR A 285 1.55 -5.42 -29.54
C THR A 285 2.76 -4.69 -30.12
N GLN A 286 2.67 -4.26 -31.38
CA GLN A 286 3.64 -3.31 -31.94
C GLN A 286 3.37 -1.87 -31.44
N ASP A 287 2.16 -1.59 -30.95
CA ASP A 287 1.75 -0.21 -30.61
C ASP A 287 2.07 0.20 -29.16
N TRP A 288 2.48 -0.73 -28.27
CA TRP A 288 2.74 -0.39 -26.86
C TRP A 288 3.85 0.67 -26.74
N ARG A 289 4.83 0.65 -27.65
CA ARG A 289 5.95 1.58 -27.66
C ARG A 289 5.44 3.00 -27.94
N GLU A 290 4.62 3.18 -28.98
CA GLU A 290 4.04 4.48 -29.32
C GLU A 290 3.11 4.99 -28.21
N GLU A 291 2.27 4.13 -27.64
CA GLU A 291 1.39 4.48 -26.52
C GLU A 291 2.20 4.88 -25.27
N SER A 292 3.25 4.13 -24.95
CA SER A 292 4.10 4.42 -23.78
C SER A 292 4.87 5.73 -23.97
N LEU A 293 5.40 5.98 -25.17
CA LEU A 293 6.06 7.24 -25.49
C LEU A 293 5.10 8.43 -25.40
N HIS A 294 3.84 8.26 -25.84
CA HIS A 294 2.82 9.29 -25.68
C HIS A 294 2.54 9.60 -24.20
N LYS A 295 2.36 8.57 -23.36
CA LYS A 295 2.16 8.74 -21.90
C LYS A 295 3.37 9.42 -21.24
N ILE A 296 4.57 9.09 -21.70
CA ILE A 296 5.80 9.75 -21.26
C ILE A 296 5.79 11.24 -21.62
N ASP A 297 5.46 11.58 -22.86
CA ASP A 297 5.39 12.98 -23.32
C ASP A 297 4.37 13.77 -22.50
N GLU A 298 3.17 13.22 -22.25
CA GLU A 298 2.17 13.82 -21.36
C GLU A 298 2.73 14.01 -19.94
N ALA A 299 3.37 13.00 -19.37
CA ALA A 299 3.96 13.08 -18.03
C ALA A 299 5.09 14.13 -17.95
N ILE A 300 5.90 14.28 -19.01
CA ILE A 300 6.91 15.34 -19.11
C ILE A 300 6.24 16.73 -19.09
N GLU A 301 5.20 16.93 -19.89
CA GLU A 301 4.48 18.20 -19.96
C GLU A 301 3.85 18.56 -18.62
N GLU A 302 3.21 17.61 -17.94
CA GLU A 302 2.65 17.80 -16.61
C GLU A 302 3.73 18.12 -15.57
N CYS A 303 4.84 17.37 -15.56
CA CYS A 303 5.99 17.67 -14.70
C CYS A 303 6.51 19.11 -14.90
N ARG A 304 6.64 19.55 -16.15
CA ARG A 304 7.07 20.93 -16.46
C ARG A 304 6.07 21.95 -15.94
N ALA A 305 4.78 21.74 -16.18
CA ALA A 305 3.72 22.63 -15.69
C ALA A 305 3.78 22.77 -14.16
N ARG A 306 3.98 21.67 -13.41
CA ARG A 306 4.12 21.72 -11.94
C ARG A 306 5.41 22.42 -11.49
N MET A 307 6.51 22.23 -12.21
CA MET A 307 7.76 22.94 -11.90
C MET A 307 7.61 24.46 -12.10
N ASP A 308 6.90 24.87 -13.16
CA ASP A 308 6.59 26.28 -13.42
C ASP A 308 5.66 26.85 -12.32
N GLU A 309 4.64 26.09 -11.90
CA GLU A 309 3.80 26.45 -10.74
C GLU A 309 4.63 26.67 -9.47
N ARG A 310 5.59 25.77 -9.19
CA ARG A 310 6.48 25.89 -8.03
C ARG A 310 7.38 27.11 -8.13
N ASP A 311 7.95 27.39 -9.29
CA ASP A 311 8.84 28.53 -9.44
C ASP A 311 8.08 29.86 -9.35
N ALA A 312 6.84 29.92 -9.85
CA ALA A 312 5.93 31.05 -9.58
C ALA A 312 5.60 31.17 -8.07
N ALA A 313 5.36 30.04 -7.40
CA ALA A 313 5.06 30.01 -5.97
C ALA A 313 6.24 30.49 -5.10
N LYS A 314 7.49 30.33 -5.53
CA LYS A 314 8.66 30.87 -4.82
C LYS A 314 8.69 32.40 -4.80
N ASP A 315 8.19 33.02 -5.88
CA ASP A 315 8.15 34.48 -6.00
C ASP A 315 6.95 35.08 -5.24
N GLU A 316 5.84 34.33 -5.16
CA GLU A 316 4.59 34.78 -4.55
C GLU A 316 4.53 34.49 -3.04
N TYR A 317 4.98 33.32 -2.61
CA TYR A 317 4.82 32.85 -1.24
C TYR A 317 6.14 32.78 -0.49
N ARG A 318 6.06 33.01 0.83
CA ARG A 318 7.22 32.83 1.71
C ARG A 318 7.57 31.34 1.77
N GLU A 319 8.85 31.01 1.61
CA GLU A 319 9.33 29.64 1.81
C GLU A 319 8.87 29.08 3.17
N GLY A 320 8.26 27.89 3.12
CA GLY A 320 7.64 27.22 4.26
C GLY A 320 6.17 27.59 4.52
N SER A 321 5.56 28.50 3.76
CA SER A 321 4.11 28.76 3.87
C SER A 321 3.28 27.54 3.42
N PRO A 322 2.03 27.40 3.88
CA PRO A 322 1.14 26.33 3.44
C PRO A 322 0.98 26.26 1.91
N GLU A 323 0.85 27.40 1.23
CA GLU A 323 0.69 27.51 -0.22
C GLU A 323 1.95 27.07 -0.96
N TYR A 324 3.12 27.48 -0.46
CA TYR A 324 4.41 27.03 -0.99
C TYR A 324 4.57 25.51 -0.83
N ASN A 325 4.27 24.98 0.36
CA ASN A 325 4.36 23.55 0.65
C ASN A 325 3.34 22.71 -0.15
N GLN A 326 2.13 23.24 -0.39
CA GLN A 326 1.13 22.59 -1.22
C GLN A 326 1.64 22.46 -2.66
N THR A 327 2.27 23.51 -3.20
CA THR A 327 2.86 23.49 -4.54
C THR A 327 4.05 22.52 -4.62
N LEU A 328 4.90 22.46 -3.59
CA LEU A 328 5.96 21.43 -3.50
C LEU A 328 5.38 20.01 -3.48
N GLY A 329 4.29 19.78 -2.73
CA GLY A 329 3.60 18.50 -2.70
C GLY A 329 3.08 18.07 -4.07
N LYS A 330 2.51 19.01 -4.84
CA LYS A 330 2.06 18.76 -6.22
C LYS A 330 3.22 18.37 -7.15
N VAL A 331 4.37 19.04 -7.04
CA VAL A 331 5.57 18.68 -7.82
C VAL A 331 6.08 17.29 -7.45
N SER A 332 6.10 16.97 -6.16
CA SER A 332 6.53 15.64 -5.68
C SER A 332 5.63 14.54 -6.25
N SER A 333 4.31 14.68 -6.07
CA SER A 333 3.33 13.72 -6.58
C SER A 333 3.42 13.54 -8.10
N GLN A 334 3.57 14.63 -8.85
CA GLN A 334 3.75 14.53 -10.31
C GLN A 334 5.06 13.85 -10.70
N SER A 335 6.13 14.07 -9.93
CA SER A 335 7.42 13.42 -10.17
C SER A 335 7.37 11.91 -9.89
N GLU A 336 6.53 11.47 -8.95
CA GLU A 336 6.24 10.07 -8.67
C GLU A 336 5.50 9.42 -9.85
N THR A 337 4.39 10.01 -10.31
CA THR A 337 3.64 9.54 -11.48
C THR A 337 4.52 9.44 -12.73
N PHE A 338 5.36 10.44 -12.94
CA PHE A 338 6.35 10.42 -14.01
C PHE A 338 7.33 9.26 -13.88
N GLY A 339 7.83 9.00 -12.66
CA GLY A 339 8.72 7.88 -12.39
C GLY A 339 8.08 6.53 -12.74
N GLU A 340 6.82 6.34 -12.38
CA GLU A 340 6.05 5.12 -12.67
C GLU A 340 5.97 4.87 -14.18
N VAL A 341 5.48 5.85 -14.95
CA VAL A 341 5.31 5.76 -16.41
C VAL A 341 6.64 5.44 -17.12
N VAL A 342 7.71 6.11 -16.72
CA VAL A 342 9.04 5.92 -17.31
C VAL A 342 9.61 4.55 -16.95
N SER A 343 9.39 4.09 -15.72
CA SER A 343 9.86 2.79 -15.28
C SER A 343 9.16 1.62 -15.98
N ASP A 344 7.85 1.74 -16.23
CA ASP A 344 7.07 0.77 -17.01
C ASP A 344 7.57 0.68 -18.46
N HIS A 345 7.69 1.82 -19.16
CA HIS A 345 8.22 1.84 -20.52
C HIS A 345 9.64 1.25 -20.59
N ALA A 346 10.50 1.62 -19.66
CA ALA A 346 11.87 1.14 -19.65
C ALA A 346 11.96 -0.37 -19.38
N GLN A 347 11.10 -0.91 -18.53
CA GLN A 347 10.99 -2.34 -18.31
C GLN A 347 10.55 -3.05 -19.59
N LYS A 348 9.54 -2.55 -20.31
CA LYS A 348 9.10 -3.14 -21.58
C LYS A 348 10.22 -3.18 -22.62
N GLU A 349 10.94 -2.07 -22.81
CA GLU A 349 12.13 -2.03 -23.67
C GLU A 349 13.22 -3.03 -23.23
N LYS A 350 13.44 -3.18 -21.93
CA LYS A 350 14.40 -4.16 -21.38
C LYS A 350 13.97 -5.59 -21.68
N LEU A 351 12.69 -5.91 -21.47
CA LEU A 351 12.14 -7.22 -21.78
C LEU A 351 12.22 -7.53 -23.28
N GLU A 352 11.92 -6.55 -24.15
CA GLU A 352 12.09 -6.70 -25.58
C GLU A 352 13.55 -7.02 -25.93
N ALA A 353 14.51 -6.30 -25.36
CA ALA A 353 15.94 -6.54 -25.60
C ALA A 353 16.44 -7.89 -25.05
N ASP A 354 15.99 -8.30 -23.86
CA ASP A 354 16.45 -9.53 -23.20
C ASP A 354 15.84 -10.80 -23.81
N PHE A 355 14.64 -10.69 -24.36
CA PHE A 355 13.95 -11.82 -24.96
C PHE A 355 14.14 -11.91 -26.47
N ASN A 356 14.49 -10.81 -27.16
CA ASN A 356 14.79 -10.85 -28.60
C ASN A 356 16.29 -10.91 -28.86
N GLU A 357 16.76 -12.06 -29.35
CA GLU A 357 18.12 -12.14 -29.88
C GLU A 357 18.21 -11.38 -31.21
N PRO A 358 19.35 -10.72 -31.51
CA PRO A 358 19.56 -10.12 -32.82
C PRO A 358 19.38 -11.14 -33.95
N GLY A 359 18.25 -11.06 -34.66
CA GLY A 359 17.91 -11.93 -35.79
C GLY A 359 17.05 -13.16 -35.48
N SER A 360 16.48 -13.30 -34.28
CA SER A 360 15.41 -14.27 -34.02
C SER A 360 14.06 -13.77 -34.53
N ASN A 361 13.06 -14.65 -34.63
CA ASN A 361 11.67 -14.21 -34.75
C ASN A 361 11.35 -13.31 -33.54
N GLU A 362 10.70 -12.18 -33.77
CA GLU A 362 10.41 -11.18 -32.72
C GLU A 362 9.38 -11.75 -31.74
N ASN A 363 9.84 -12.02 -30.51
CA ASN A 363 8.98 -12.20 -29.36
C ASN A 363 8.19 -10.90 -29.14
N THR A 364 6.91 -11.07 -28.82
CA THR A 364 5.97 -9.97 -28.61
C THR A 364 5.63 -9.85 -27.13
N LEU A 365 5.53 -8.61 -26.62
CA LEU A 365 5.12 -8.33 -25.26
C LEU A 365 3.60 -8.18 -25.21
N HIS A 366 2.91 -8.81 -24.27
CA HIS A 366 1.45 -8.72 -24.10
C HIS A 366 1.16 -8.16 -22.71
N PRO A 367 1.12 -6.82 -22.55
CA PRO A 367 0.78 -6.18 -21.30
C PRO A 367 -0.68 -6.45 -20.92
N SER A 368 -0.93 -6.67 -19.64
CA SER A 368 -2.23 -6.79 -19.02
C SER A 368 -2.12 -6.40 -17.54
N THR A 369 -3.21 -6.58 -16.79
CA THR A 369 -3.26 -6.26 -15.36
C THR A 369 -3.73 -7.51 -14.62
N THR A 370 -3.08 -7.82 -13.50
CA THR A 370 -3.52 -8.89 -12.60
C THR A 370 -4.86 -8.54 -11.94
N PRO A 371 -5.58 -9.51 -11.36
CA PRO A 371 -6.84 -9.24 -10.65
C PRO A 371 -6.73 -8.20 -9.53
N ASP A 372 -5.56 -8.09 -8.89
CA ASP A 372 -5.26 -7.12 -7.84
C ASP A 372 -4.67 -5.80 -8.37
N GLY A 373 -4.79 -5.53 -9.68
CA GLY A 373 -4.46 -4.22 -10.26
C GLY A 373 -2.99 -3.98 -10.56
N ARG A 374 -2.13 -5.00 -10.51
CA ARG A 374 -0.68 -4.88 -10.79
C ARG A 374 -0.39 -5.14 -12.25
N ASP A 375 0.63 -4.48 -12.78
CA ASP A 375 1.01 -4.69 -14.17
C ASP A 375 1.61 -6.09 -14.38
N TYR A 376 1.20 -6.74 -15.46
CA TYR A 376 1.67 -8.06 -15.87
C TYR A 376 1.96 -8.08 -17.37
N ILE A 377 3.04 -8.74 -17.77
CA ILE A 377 3.45 -8.82 -19.18
C ILE A 377 3.76 -10.28 -19.50
N GLU A 378 3.02 -10.85 -20.45
CA GLU A 378 3.41 -12.12 -21.07
C GLU A 378 4.34 -11.86 -22.25
N ILE A 379 5.39 -12.65 -22.40
CA ILE A 379 6.33 -12.57 -23.51
C ILE A 379 6.09 -13.81 -24.36
N LYS A 380 5.59 -13.63 -25.58
CA LYS A 380 5.19 -14.71 -26.47
C LYS A 380 6.10 -14.83 -27.67
N ASP A 381 6.48 -16.06 -28.02
CA ASP A 381 7.22 -16.33 -29.25
C ASP A 381 6.34 -16.22 -30.50
N SER A 382 6.93 -16.41 -31.68
CA SER A 382 6.22 -16.33 -32.96
C SER A 382 5.14 -17.39 -33.14
N ASP A 383 5.18 -18.46 -32.35
CA ASP A 383 4.18 -19.53 -32.35
C ASP A 383 3.09 -19.28 -31.30
N GLY A 384 3.17 -18.17 -30.56
CA GLY A 384 2.24 -17.78 -29.50
C GLY A 384 2.50 -18.41 -28.14
N ASN A 385 3.60 -19.17 -27.96
CA ASN A 385 3.92 -19.77 -26.67
C ASN A 385 4.51 -18.73 -25.72
N VAL A 386 4.12 -18.79 -24.45
CA VAL A 386 4.69 -17.93 -23.41
C VAL A 386 6.11 -18.39 -23.08
N VAL A 387 7.11 -17.58 -23.45
CA VAL A 387 8.54 -17.82 -23.20
C VAL A 387 9.07 -17.02 -22.02
N GLY A 388 8.30 -16.07 -21.51
CA GLY A 388 8.64 -15.31 -20.32
C GLY A 388 7.44 -14.57 -19.73
N THR A 389 7.58 -14.15 -18.48
CA THR A 389 6.57 -13.31 -17.81
C THR A 389 7.27 -12.23 -16.99
N ALA A 390 6.67 -11.04 -16.89
CA ALA A 390 7.09 -10.03 -15.94
C ALA A 390 5.89 -9.54 -15.13
N GLU A 391 6.00 -9.55 -13.81
CA GLU A 391 4.93 -9.13 -12.89
C GLU A 391 5.44 -8.02 -11.98
N GLN A 392 4.72 -6.90 -11.90
CA GLN A 392 5.02 -5.85 -10.96
C GLN A 392 4.68 -6.33 -9.54
N ARG A 393 5.67 -6.32 -8.64
CA ARG A 393 5.53 -6.85 -7.27
C ARG A 393 5.24 -5.77 -6.24
N GLN A 394 5.47 -4.52 -6.59
CA GLN A 394 5.15 -3.38 -5.75
C GLN A 394 3.99 -2.61 -6.37
N PRO A 395 2.90 -2.33 -5.63
CA PRO A 395 1.79 -1.57 -6.16
C PRO A 395 2.21 -0.11 -6.49
N PRO A 396 1.57 0.53 -7.49
CA PRO A 396 1.76 1.94 -7.79
C PRO A 396 1.35 2.84 -6.61
N GLY A 397 1.86 4.06 -6.58
CA GLY A 397 1.60 5.06 -5.51
C GLY A 397 2.33 4.76 -4.20
N ALA A 398 3.33 3.90 -4.24
CA ALA A 398 4.11 3.46 -3.11
C ALA A 398 4.92 4.62 -2.51
N GLY A 399 4.45 5.18 -1.39
CA GLY A 399 5.12 6.25 -0.67
C GLY A 399 6.57 5.94 -0.28
N SER A 400 7.27 6.98 0.18
CA SER A 400 8.66 6.93 0.65
C SER A 400 9.09 5.64 1.39
N GLY A 401 10.31 5.19 1.12
CA GLY A 401 10.83 3.94 1.68
C GLY A 401 10.49 2.70 0.84
N LYS A 402 9.95 2.92 -0.36
CA LYS A 402 9.71 1.93 -1.40
C LYS A 402 10.51 2.33 -2.66
N PHE A 403 10.63 1.41 -3.62
CA PHE A 403 11.26 1.69 -4.92
C PHE A 403 10.24 2.34 -5.87
N ASP A 404 10.66 2.92 -6.99
CA ASP A 404 9.69 3.44 -7.97
C ASP A 404 8.97 2.26 -8.67
N SER A 405 9.70 1.21 -9.05
CA SER A 405 9.09 -0.08 -9.41
C SER A 405 9.99 -1.29 -9.13
N VAL A 406 9.33 -2.44 -8.94
CA VAL A 406 9.97 -3.74 -8.74
C VAL A 406 9.25 -4.76 -9.59
N TRP A 407 9.97 -5.40 -10.50
CA TRP A 407 9.46 -6.42 -11.41
C TRP A 407 10.07 -7.78 -11.11
N GLU A 408 9.23 -8.81 -10.98
CA GLU A 408 9.65 -10.21 -11.00
C GLU A 408 9.60 -10.71 -12.45
N VAL A 409 10.76 -11.01 -13.02
CA VAL A 409 10.88 -11.49 -14.40
C VAL A 409 11.24 -12.97 -14.38
N LYS A 410 10.44 -13.79 -15.07
CA LYS A 410 10.66 -15.22 -15.24
C LYS A 410 11.00 -15.51 -16.70
N ASP A 411 12.16 -16.10 -16.93
CA ASP A 411 12.55 -16.65 -18.22
C ASP A 411 12.13 -18.13 -18.26
N LEU A 412 11.11 -18.43 -19.08
CA LEU A 412 10.57 -19.78 -19.23
C LEU A 412 11.33 -20.59 -20.29
N ARG A 413 12.32 -20.00 -20.96
CA ARG A 413 13.18 -20.70 -21.93
C ARG A 413 14.17 -21.63 -21.24
N THR A 414 14.44 -21.41 -19.95
CA THR A 414 15.35 -22.24 -19.14
C THR A 414 14.60 -23.34 -18.38
N THR A 415 15.32 -24.37 -17.93
CA THR A 415 14.75 -25.45 -17.11
C THR A 415 15.69 -25.79 -15.95
N PRO A 416 15.32 -25.47 -14.69
CA PRO A 416 14.09 -24.80 -14.28
C PRO A 416 14.01 -23.34 -14.80
N PRO A 417 12.81 -22.73 -14.83
CA PRO A 417 12.66 -21.31 -15.16
C PRO A 417 13.55 -20.44 -14.28
N GLU A 418 14.28 -19.52 -14.91
CA GLU A 418 15.13 -18.57 -14.21
C GLU A 418 14.27 -17.38 -13.78
N THR A 419 14.37 -16.98 -12.52
CA THR A 419 13.66 -15.81 -11.99
C THR A 419 14.69 -14.75 -11.65
N ARG A 420 14.43 -13.49 -11.97
CA ARG A 420 15.23 -12.35 -11.54
C ARG A 420 14.32 -11.20 -11.12
N TYR A 421 14.89 -10.23 -10.41
CA TYR A 421 14.18 -9.02 -10.00
C TYR A 421 14.83 -7.80 -10.63
N ASP A 422 14.05 -7.01 -11.36
CA ASP A 422 14.45 -5.71 -11.89
C ASP A 422 13.89 -4.62 -10.96
N VAL A 423 14.78 -3.90 -10.28
CA VAL A 423 14.45 -2.74 -9.43
C VAL A 423 14.82 -1.47 -10.19
N ILE A 424 13.84 -0.59 -10.39
CA ILE A 424 14.00 0.61 -11.21
C ILE A 424 13.70 1.84 -10.37
N GLU A 425 14.61 2.82 -10.43
CA GLU A 425 14.46 4.15 -9.83
C GLU A 425 14.49 5.20 -10.93
N ALA A 426 13.33 5.77 -11.23
CA ALA A 426 13.15 6.76 -12.27
C ALA A 426 13.16 8.19 -11.70
N LYS A 427 13.90 9.08 -12.36
CA LYS A 427 14.08 10.48 -11.92
C LYS A 427 13.90 11.44 -13.09
N ALA A 428 13.23 12.56 -12.81
CA ALA A 428 13.21 13.71 -13.72
C ALA A 428 14.65 14.27 -13.89
N PRO A 429 14.92 15.09 -14.93
CA PRO A 429 16.30 15.40 -15.33
C PRO A 429 17.15 15.99 -14.20
N HIS A 430 16.55 16.88 -13.41
CA HIS A 430 17.20 17.57 -12.30
C HIS A 430 16.70 17.14 -10.93
N ALA A 431 15.86 16.09 -10.87
CA ALA A 431 15.37 15.61 -9.59
C ALA A 431 16.55 15.06 -8.78
N PRO A 432 16.78 15.56 -7.55
CA PRO A 432 17.80 14.97 -6.69
C PRO A 432 17.41 13.52 -6.37
N ARG A 433 18.42 12.69 -6.14
CA ARG A 433 18.18 11.35 -5.57
C ARG A 433 17.64 11.51 -4.16
N ALA A 434 16.66 10.71 -3.77
CA ALA A 434 16.22 10.68 -2.38
C ALA A 434 17.38 10.18 -1.50
N SER A 435 17.46 10.72 -0.29
CA SER A 435 18.41 10.29 0.73
C SER A 435 17.68 9.78 1.95
N ARG A 436 18.24 8.77 2.61
CA ARG A 436 17.73 8.24 3.87
C ARG A 436 18.85 8.18 4.91
N GLU A 437 18.51 8.53 6.14
CA GLU A 437 19.36 8.31 7.30
C GLU A 437 19.23 6.87 7.79
N LEU A 438 20.34 6.15 7.82
CA LEU A 438 20.45 4.81 8.36
C LEU A 438 20.44 4.85 9.90
N PRO A 439 20.15 3.73 10.59
CA PRO A 439 20.18 3.67 12.06
C PRO A 439 21.52 4.04 12.72
N ASP A 440 22.62 4.03 11.96
CA ASP A 440 23.95 4.46 12.42
C ASP A 440 24.23 5.96 12.20
N GLY A 441 23.24 6.71 11.72
CA GLY A 441 23.31 8.15 11.43
C GLY A 441 23.94 8.50 10.08
N ARG A 442 24.34 7.52 9.25
CA ARG A 442 24.83 7.79 7.89
C ARG A 442 23.67 8.12 6.95
N TYR A 443 23.90 9.04 6.02
CA TYR A 443 22.96 9.30 4.93
C TYR A 443 23.37 8.52 3.68
N VAL A 444 22.44 7.75 3.13
CA VAL A 444 22.62 7.00 1.88
C VAL A 444 21.63 7.51 0.84
N GLN A 445 22.05 7.57 -0.42
CA GLN A 445 21.23 8.03 -1.54
C GLN A 445 20.70 6.85 -2.34
N GLN A 446 19.55 7.03 -2.99
CA GLN A 446 19.04 6.12 -4.02
C GLN A 446 20.13 5.75 -5.03
N CYS A 447 19.97 4.58 -5.66
CA CYS A 447 20.91 4.04 -6.65
C CYS A 447 22.29 3.70 -6.04
N ARG A 448 22.32 3.37 -4.75
CA ARG A 448 23.46 2.75 -4.04
C ARG A 448 23.01 1.44 -3.39
N ARG A 449 23.95 0.52 -3.22
CA ARG A 449 23.69 -0.78 -2.58
C ARG A 449 23.19 -0.63 -1.13
N ASP A 450 23.82 0.24 -0.34
CA ASP A 450 23.42 0.48 1.05
C ASP A 450 22.01 1.07 1.19
N TYR A 451 21.57 1.85 0.21
CA TYR A 451 20.17 2.28 0.10
C TYR A 451 19.24 1.09 -0.24
N LEU A 452 19.57 0.29 -1.26
CA LEU A 452 18.79 -0.91 -1.60
C LEU A 452 18.61 -1.82 -0.38
N GLU A 453 19.70 -2.15 0.32
CA GLU A 453 19.69 -3.06 1.47
C GLU A 453 18.83 -2.57 2.62
N ASP A 454 18.89 -1.27 2.96
CA ASP A 454 18.05 -0.76 4.04
C ASP A 454 16.57 -0.62 3.61
N VAL A 455 16.25 -0.48 2.31
CA VAL A 455 14.85 -0.59 1.83
C VAL A 455 14.36 -2.03 1.96
N ILE A 456 15.15 -3.02 1.52
CA ILE A 456 14.86 -4.45 1.69
C ILE A 456 14.63 -4.78 3.17
N LYS A 457 15.48 -4.25 4.05
CA LYS A 457 15.33 -4.42 5.50
C LYS A 457 14.02 -3.83 6.02
N ASN A 458 13.64 -2.63 5.56
CA ASN A 458 12.36 -2.01 5.93
C ASN A 458 11.16 -2.85 5.46
N LEU A 459 11.16 -3.31 4.21
CA LEU A 459 10.12 -4.21 3.69
C LEU A 459 9.94 -5.45 4.56
N LYS A 460 11.04 -6.05 5.04
CA LYS A 460 11.02 -7.22 5.95
C LYS A 460 10.55 -6.92 7.38
N GLN A 461 10.44 -5.65 7.77
CA GLN A 461 9.93 -5.24 9.08
C GLN A 461 8.41 -5.11 9.11
N HIS A 462 7.74 -5.11 7.95
CA HIS A 462 6.29 -5.25 7.88
C HIS A 462 5.82 -6.59 8.49
N ASP A 463 4.55 -6.65 8.86
CA ASP A 463 3.95 -7.82 9.49
C ASP A 463 4.15 -9.09 8.66
N ALA A 464 4.47 -10.18 9.35
CA ALA A 464 4.70 -11.47 8.70
C ALA A 464 3.43 -11.93 7.97
N GLY A 465 3.56 -12.20 6.67
CA GLY A 465 2.45 -12.61 5.81
C GLY A 465 1.93 -11.51 4.89
N THR A 466 2.37 -10.25 5.06
CA THR A 466 2.04 -9.17 4.12
C THR A 466 2.81 -9.31 2.80
N PRO A 467 2.26 -8.81 1.67
CA PRO A 467 2.96 -8.75 0.40
C PRO A 467 4.31 -8.03 0.49
N GLU A 468 4.41 -6.93 1.25
CA GLU A 468 5.66 -6.19 1.46
C GLU A 468 6.72 -7.03 2.19
N HIS A 469 6.33 -7.73 3.25
CA HIS A 469 7.24 -8.61 3.98
C HIS A 469 7.77 -9.73 3.07
N GLN A 470 6.90 -10.29 2.21
CA GLN A 470 7.29 -11.32 1.25
C GLN A 470 8.21 -10.75 0.17
N LEU A 471 7.89 -9.58 -0.39
CA LEU A 471 8.73 -8.88 -1.36
C LEU A 471 10.14 -8.61 -0.80
N GLY A 472 10.24 -8.15 0.45
CA GLY A 472 11.52 -7.93 1.11
C GLY A 472 12.34 -9.22 1.25
N LYS A 473 11.70 -10.38 1.50
CA LYS A 473 12.38 -11.68 1.49
C LYS A 473 12.86 -12.09 0.11
N ASP A 474 12.01 -11.90 -0.90
CA ASP A 474 12.32 -12.28 -2.28
C ASP A 474 13.46 -11.44 -2.87
N LEU A 475 13.46 -10.13 -2.61
CA LEU A 475 14.54 -9.22 -3.00
C LEU A 475 15.85 -9.54 -2.28
N GLN A 476 15.82 -9.84 -0.97
CA GLN A 476 17.04 -10.27 -0.28
C GLN A 476 17.61 -11.53 -0.90
N ARG A 477 16.77 -12.54 -1.16
CA ARG A 477 17.21 -13.79 -1.80
C ARG A 477 17.79 -13.53 -3.19
N ALA A 478 17.15 -12.68 -3.99
CA ALA A 478 17.64 -12.32 -5.31
C ALA A 478 18.97 -11.56 -5.26
N LEU A 479 19.15 -10.67 -4.29
CA LEU A 479 20.42 -9.98 -4.05
C LEU A 479 21.54 -10.97 -3.69
N ASP A 480 21.27 -11.89 -2.76
CA ASP A 480 22.23 -12.90 -2.29
C ASP A 480 22.62 -13.89 -3.40
N GLU A 481 21.73 -14.14 -4.36
CA GLU A 481 21.91 -15.08 -5.48
C GLU A 481 22.37 -14.40 -6.78
N GLU A 482 22.71 -13.11 -6.75
CA GLU A 482 23.13 -12.33 -7.93
C GLU A 482 22.06 -12.26 -9.04
N ARG A 483 20.78 -12.33 -8.67
CA ARG A 483 19.60 -12.26 -9.56
C ARG A 483 18.81 -10.96 -9.42
N LEU A 484 19.39 -9.92 -8.83
CA LEU A 484 18.77 -8.61 -8.67
C LEU A 484 19.50 -7.58 -9.53
N HIS A 485 18.77 -6.95 -10.44
CA HIS A 485 19.26 -5.84 -11.24
C HIS A 485 18.71 -4.54 -10.66
N TYR A 486 19.59 -3.58 -10.37
CA TYR A 486 19.20 -2.28 -9.86
C TYR A 486 19.63 -1.18 -10.82
N GLU A 487 18.68 -0.37 -11.29
CA GLU A 487 18.93 0.62 -12.34
C GLU A 487 18.37 1.99 -11.97
N GLU A 488 19.14 3.04 -12.27
CA GLU A 488 18.63 4.41 -12.32
C GLU A 488 18.22 4.74 -13.75
N LEU A 489 17.00 5.23 -13.90
CA LEU A 489 16.53 5.88 -15.13
C LEU A 489 16.46 7.37 -14.88
N ARG A 490 17.11 8.15 -15.72
CA ARG A 490 17.07 9.61 -15.61
C ARG A 490 16.67 10.22 -16.93
N ALA A 491 15.64 11.06 -16.90
CA ALA A 491 15.23 11.83 -18.05
C ALA A 491 16.34 12.80 -18.48
N LYS A 492 16.50 13.02 -19.77
CA LYS A 492 17.39 14.06 -20.29
C LYS A 492 16.76 15.43 -20.11
N ASP A 493 17.60 16.45 -19.92
CA ASP A 493 17.15 17.83 -20.05
C ASP A 493 17.19 18.22 -21.53
N PRO A 494 16.04 18.38 -22.20
CA PRO A 494 16.02 18.75 -23.62
C PRO A 494 16.63 20.14 -23.87
N ARG A 495 16.69 21.01 -22.86
CA ARG A 495 17.33 22.33 -22.98
C ARG A 495 18.86 22.25 -23.11
N LYS A 496 19.45 21.09 -22.79
CA LYS A 496 20.89 20.85 -22.92
C LYS A 496 21.27 20.13 -24.20
N GLU A 497 20.32 19.61 -24.98
CA GLU A 497 20.62 18.87 -26.21
C GLU A 497 21.18 19.77 -27.34
N ASP A 498 20.94 21.09 -27.27
CA ASP A 498 21.53 22.07 -28.19
C ASP A 498 22.88 22.64 -27.72
N ALA A 499 23.38 22.25 -26.55
CA ALA A 499 24.71 22.67 -26.12
C ALA A 499 25.74 21.87 -26.95
N PRO A 500 26.64 22.52 -27.71
CA PRO A 500 27.64 21.80 -28.51
C PRO A 500 28.45 20.88 -27.59
N ASP A 501 28.63 19.61 -28.01
CA ASP A 501 29.24 18.42 -27.35
C ASP A 501 30.57 18.65 -26.57
N GLY A 502 30.64 19.63 -25.69
CA GLY A 502 31.89 20.04 -25.04
C GLY A 502 31.73 21.08 -23.93
N ALA A 503 30.50 21.40 -23.52
CA ALA A 503 30.22 22.37 -22.46
C ALA A 503 29.50 21.75 -21.27
N ASP A 504 29.86 20.52 -20.86
CA ASP A 504 29.41 19.99 -19.58
C ASP A 504 30.32 20.50 -18.45
N GLY A 505 30.06 21.76 -18.06
CA GLY A 505 30.72 22.46 -16.96
C GLY A 505 29.90 22.42 -15.66
N GLY A 506 28.99 21.45 -15.52
CA GLY A 506 28.33 21.17 -14.24
C GLY A 506 29.24 20.30 -13.39
N THR A 507 29.60 20.77 -12.20
CA THR A 507 30.34 20.01 -11.20
C THR A 507 29.59 18.73 -10.84
N ALA A 508 29.90 17.63 -11.53
CA ALA A 508 29.79 16.31 -10.96
C ALA A 508 30.71 16.28 -9.73
N GLU A 509 30.13 16.22 -8.55
CA GLU A 509 30.89 15.90 -7.34
C GLU A 509 31.61 14.56 -7.57
N ASN A 510 32.92 14.59 -7.37
CA ASN A 510 33.91 13.51 -7.51
C ASN A 510 33.41 12.07 -7.27
N GLY A 511 32.80 11.45 -8.28
CA GLY A 511 32.64 10.00 -8.40
C GLY A 511 33.39 9.55 -9.64
N GLU A 512 34.35 8.64 -9.47
CA GLU A 512 35.14 8.09 -10.56
C GLU A 512 34.22 7.49 -11.64
N ASN A 513 34.44 7.93 -12.87
CA ASN A 513 33.70 7.48 -14.03
C ASN A 513 34.16 6.05 -14.38
N THR A 514 33.57 5.05 -13.71
CA THR A 514 33.73 3.64 -14.06
C THR A 514 33.11 3.46 -15.45
N GLY A 515 33.91 3.01 -16.43
CA GLY A 515 33.58 3.02 -17.86
C GLY A 515 32.46 2.08 -18.31
N LYS A 516 31.31 2.09 -17.62
CA LYS A 516 30.09 1.38 -18.00
C LYS A 516 29.33 2.20 -19.04
N THR A 517 28.93 1.53 -20.11
CA THR A 517 28.16 2.07 -21.22
C THR A 517 26.89 2.72 -20.68
N VAL A 518 26.72 4.01 -20.94
CA VAL A 518 25.45 4.70 -20.70
C VAL A 518 24.61 4.47 -21.94
N ASP A 519 23.59 3.62 -21.84
CA ASP A 519 22.66 3.45 -22.94
C ASP A 519 21.73 4.65 -22.99
N VAL A 520 21.81 5.34 -24.12
CA VAL A 520 21.09 6.56 -24.41
C VAL A 520 19.89 6.19 -25.28
N TYR A 521 18.70 6.12 -24.66
CA TYR A 521 17.43 5.90 -25.35
C TYR A 521 16.66 7.22 -25.49
N ASP A 522 15.74 7.32 -26.45
CA ASP A 522 14.91 8.50 -26.77
C ASP A 522 14.50 9.33 -25.54
N GLY A 523 15.32 10.34 -25.18
CA GLY A 523 15.05 11.23 -24.04
C GLY A 523 15.51 10.76 -22.65
N TRP A 524 16.19 9.61 -22.48
CA TRP A 524 16.59 9.07 -21.16
C TRP A 524 18.03 8.52 -21.13
N VAL A 525 18.54 8.41 -19.91
CA VAL A 525 19.83 7.81 -19.57
C VAL A 525 19.58 6.65 -18.61
N ARG A 526 19.98 5.44 -19.01
CA ARG A 526 20.01 4.27 -18.13
C ARG A 526 21.37 4.16 -17.48
N LYS A 527 21.39 4.02 -16.15
CA LYS A 527 22.62 3.78 -15.40
C LYS A 527 22.47 2.53 -14.52
N PRO A 528 23.11 1.41 -14.89
CA PRO A 528 23.11 0.24 -14.02
C PRO A 528 23.87 0.56 -12.73
N VAL A 529 23.28 0.21 -11.59
CA VAL A 529 23.91 0.31 -10.28
C VAL A 529 24.73 -0.95 -10.08
N ASN A 530 26.02 -0.78 -9.77
CA ASN A 530 26.85 -1.92 -9.44
C ASN A 530 26.52 -2.40 -8.04
N LEU A 531 25.87 -3.56 -7.93
CA LEU A 531 25.56 -4.14 -6.63
C LEU A 531 26.67 -5.03 -6.10
N TYR A 532 27.57 -5.51 -6.95
CA TYR A 532 28.42 -6.66 -6.61
C TYR A 532 29.91 -6.32 -6.51
N ASP A 533 30.30 -5.08 -6.84
CA ASP A 533 31.65 -4.60 -6.58
C ASP A 533 31.69 -3.86 -5.23
N ASP A 534 32.56 -4.33 -4.34
CA ASP A 534 32.78 -3.77 -3.00
C ASP A 534 33.56 -2.42 -2.99
N GLU A 535 33.85 -1.83 -4.17
CA GLU A 535 34.75 -0.69 -4.32
C GLU A 535 34.07 0.70 -4.39
N ASP A 536 32.74 0.81 -4.26
CA ASP A 536 31.97 2.08 -4.38
C ASP A 536 31.67 2.82 -3.05
#